data_AF-F4MN89-F1
#
_entry.id   AF-F4MN89-F1
#
_cell.length_a   1.000
_cell.length_b   1.000
_cell.length_c   1.000
_cell.angle_alpha   90.00
_cell.angle_beta   90.00
_cell.angle_gamma   90.00
#
_symmetry.space_group_name_H-M   'P 1'
#
loop_
_entity.id
_entity.type
_entity.pdbx_description
1 polymer ?
#
loop_
_entity_poly.entity_id
_entity_poly.type
_entity_poly.pdbx_seq_one_letter_code
_entity_poly.pdbx_strand_id
1 'polypeptide(L)' 'MYFEGHRRIDLIRFNKFSDRAGADELIWDWKGQTINGSSVPSYLEIFPIPSSELGVNSNLIQNEGY' A
#
# COMPACT_ATOMS: atom_id res chain seq x y z
N MET A 1 -3.15 -17.27 -9.76
CA MET A 1 -1.78 -17.56 -9.29
C MET A 1 -1.63 -17.06 -7.87
N TYR A 2 -1.19 -17.92 -6.94
CA TYR A 2 -0.87 -17.54 -5.56
C TYR A 2 0.65 -17.63 -5.38
N PHE A 3 1.23 -16.79 -4.53
CA PHE A 3 2.66 -16.80 -4.16
C PHE A 3 3.66 -16.41 -5.27
N GLU A 4 3.22 -15.70 -6.30
CA GLU A 4 4.07 -15.25 -7.42
C GLU A 4 4.31 -13.73 -7.42
N GLY A 5 4.14 -13.04 -6.29
CA GLY A 5 4.47 -11.62 -6.17
C GLY A 5 3.52 -10.61 -6.84
N HIS A 6 2.53 -11.06 -7.63
CA HIS A 6 1.61 -10.15 -8.33
C HIS A 6 0.40 -9.68 -7.50
N ARG A 7 0.10 -10.34 -6.38
CA ARG A 7 -1.14 -10.14 -5.61
C ARG A 7 -1.37 -8.68 -5.18
N ARG A 8 -0.32 -7.98 -4.74
CA ARG A 8 -0.42 -6.58 -4.32
C ARG A 8 -0.86 -5.67 -5.47
N ILE A 9 -0.23 -5.84 -6.63
CA ILE A 9 -0.51 -5.04 -7.83
C ILE A 9 -1.96 -5.29 -8.27
N ASP A 10 -2.41 -6.54 -8.24
CA ASP A 10 -3.80 -6.88 -8.55
C ASP A 10 -4.79 -6.25 -7.58
N LEU A 11 -4.56 -6.33 -6.27
CA LEU A 11 -5.43 -5.73 -5.27
C LEU A 11 -5.55 -4.22 -5.43
N ILE A 12 -4.46 -3.53 -5.76
CA ILE A 12 -4.47 -2.09 -6.02
C ILE A 12 -5.22 -1.78 -7.31
N ARG A 13 -4.93 -2.51 -8.40
CA ARG A 13 -5.58 -2.35 -9.71
C ARG A 13 -7.09 -2.54 -9.64
N PHE A 14 -7.56 -3.49 -8.82
CA PHE A 14 -8.99 -3.75 -8.62
C PHE A 14 -9.62 -2.90 -7.50
N ASN A 15 -8.90 -1.89 -6.99
CA ASN A 15 -9.35 -1.02 -5.92
C ASN A 15 -9.85 -1.79 -4.69
N LYS A 16 -9.03 -2.70 -4.16
CA LYS A 16 -9.36 -3.55 -2.99
C LYS A 16 -8.32 -3.50 -1.86
N PHE A 17 -7.24 -2.75 -2.04
CA PHE A 17 -6.08 -2.80 -1.14
C PHE A 17 -6.18 -1.86 0.07
N SER A 18 -6.71 -0.64 -0.12
CA SER A 18 -6.69 0.43 0.88
C SER A 18 -8.10 1.01 1.11
N ASP A 19 -8.21 1.98 2.01
CA ASP A 19 -9.43 2.75 2.27
C ASP A 19 -10.02 3.44 1.02
N ARG A 20 -9.23 3.65 -0.04
CA ARG A 20 -9.71 4.12 -1.36
C ARG A 20 -10.82 3.22 -1.93
N ALA A 21 -10.83 1.95 -1.56
CA ALA A 21 -11.83 0.98 -1.96
C ALA A 21 -13.22 1.22 -1.32
N GLY A 22 -13.29 1.93 -0.20
CA GLY A 22 -14.53 2.12 0.55
C GLY A 22 -15.19 0.78 0.89
N ALA A 23 -16.47 0.63 0.51
CA ALA A 23 -17.23 -0.59 0.78
C ALA A 23 -16.72 -1.84 0.02
N ASP A 24 -15.94 -1.66 -1.05
CA ASP A 24 -15.41 -2.75 -1.87
C ASP A 24 -14.04 -3.26 -1.40
N GLU A 25 -13.54 -2.72 -0.28
CA GLU A 25 -12.27 -3.09 0.31
C GLU A 25 -12.20 -4.58 0.66
N LEU A 26 -11.12 -5.24 0.25
CA LEU A 26 -10.86 -6.59 0.71
C LEU A 26 -10.12 -6.53 2.04
N ILE A 27 -10.78 -7.01 3.09
CA ILE A 27 -10.18 -7.23 4.41
C ILE A 27 -9.80 -8.70 4.55
N TRP A 28 -8.59 -8.96 5.03
CA TRP A 28 -8.06 -10.29 5.32
C TRP A 28 -7.40 -10.29 6.70
N ASP A 29 -7.26 -11.47 7.29
CA ASP A 29 -6.64 -11.63 8.61
C ASP A 29 -5.26 -10.95 8.65
N TRP A 30 -5.00 -10.20 9.71
CA TRP A 30 -3.76 -9.44 9.92
C TRP A 30 -3.51 -8.25 8.99
N LYS A 31 -4.45 -7.89 8.10
CA LYS A 31 -4.39 -6.61 7.40
C LYS A 31 -4.40 -5.46 8.41
N GLY A 32 -3.55 -4.45 8.21
CA GLY A 32 -3.53 -3.29 9.11
C GLY A 32 -3.20 -3.62 10.58
N GLN A 33 -2.47 -4.72 10.83
CA GLN A 33 -2.04 -5.17 12.16
C GLN A 33 -3.16 -5.57 13.14
N THR A 34 -4.36 -5.86 12.63
CA THR A 34 -5.49 -6.34 13.44
C THR A 34 -5.81 -7.79 13.10
N ILE A 35 -6.14 -8.64 14.10
CA ILE A 35 -6.44 -10.07 13.88
C ILE A 35 -7.49 -10.25 12.78
N ASN A 36 -8.63 -9.58 12.90
CA ASN A 36 -9.73 -9.64 11.92
C ASN A 36 -9.50 -8.74 10.68
N GLY A 37 -8.31 -8.16 10.57
CA GLY A 37 -7.99 -7.15 9.57
C GLY A 37 -8.56 -5.77 9.90
N SER A 38 -7.90 -4.73 9.40
CA SER A 38 -8.37 -3.35 9.39
C SER A 38 -7.97 -2.67 8.09
N SER A 39 -8.68 -1.58 7.76
CA SER A 39 -8.36 -0.76 6.60
C SER A 39 -7.01 -0.06 6.79
N VAL A 40 -6.36 0.25 5.67
CA VAL A 40 -5.09 0.96 5.64
C VAL A 40 -5.19 2.20 4.75
N PRO A 41 -4.50 3.30 5.08
CA PRO A 41 -4.55 4.52 4.27
C PRO A 41 -4.11 4.32 2.82
N SER A 42 -4.73 5.05 1.89
CA SER A 42 -4.47 4.96 0.44
C SER A 42 -3.03 5.27 0.05
N TYR A 43 -2.30 6.09 0.80
CA TYR A 43 -0.90 6.40 0.50
C TYR A 43 0.01 5.16 0.57
N LEU A 44 -0.38 4.11 1.29
CA LEU A 44 0.36 2.85 1.39
C LEU A 44 0.29 1.97 0.12
N GLU A 45 -0.47 2.40 -0.89
CA GLU A 45 -0.49 1.77 -2.22
C GLU A 45 0.79 1.99 -3.02
N ILE A 46 1.62 2.96 -2.65
CA ILE A 46 2.93 3.21 -3.25
C ILE A 46 3.95 3.17 -2.11
N PHE A 47 5.08 2.47 -2.27
CA PHE A 47 6.09 2.43 -1.22
C PHE A 47 6.81 3.79 -1.09
N PRO A 48 7.34 4.15 0.10
CA PRO A 48 8.11 5.38 0.24
C PRO A 48 9.41 5.28 -0.56
N ILE A 49 9.88 6.42 -1.07
CA ILE A 49 11.26 6.54 -1.54
C ILE A 49 12.18 6.34 -0.33
N PRO A 50 13.22 5.50 -0.42
CA PRO A 50 14.16 5.28 0.67
C PRO A 50 14.80 6.60 1.13
N SER A 51 14.89 6.81 2.45
CA SER A 51 15.44 8.05 3.04
C SER A 51 16.92 8.28 2.67
N SER A 52 17.67 7.21 2.42
CA SER A 52 19.05 7.28 1.92
C SER A 52 19.14 7.98 0.56
N GLU A 53 18.19 7.72 -0.34
CA GLU A 53 18.15 8.33 -1.67
C GLU A 53 17.73 9.80 -1.61
N LEU A 54 16.77 10.12 -0.74
CA LEU A 54 16.35 11.51 -0.50
C LEU A 54 17.48 12.37 0.08
N GLY A 55 18.35 11.80 0.91
CA GLY A 55 19.49 12.51 1.49
C GLY A 55 20.60 12.83 0.48
N VAL A 56 20.72 12.04 -0.60
CA VAL A 56 21.79 12.18 -1.60
C VAL A 56 21.32 12.91 -2.86
N ASN A 57 20.03 12.79 -3.22
CA ASN A 57 19.48 13.40 -4.43
C ASN A 57 18.33 14.36 -4.11
N SER A 58 18.63 15.66 -4.13
CA SER A 58 17.66 16.74 -3.90
C SER A 58 16.60 16.90 -4.98
N ASN A 59 16.70 16.22 -6.12
CA ASN A 59 15.66 16.21 -7.15
C ASN A 59 14.53 15.22 -6.86
N LEU A 60 14.71 14.29 -5.91
CA LEU A 60 13.68 13.35 -5.53
C LEU A 60 12.69 14.00 -4.57
N ILE A 61 11.40 13.86 -4.88
CA ILE A 61 10.28 14.30 -4.05
C ILE A 61 9.59 13.06 -3.50
N GLN A 62 9.38 13.02 -2.18
CA GLN A 62 8.72 11.89 -1.53
C GLN A 62 7.27 11.70 -2.04
N ASN A 63 6.80 10.46 -2.03
CA ASN A 63 5.40 10.13 -2.28
C ASN A 63 4.52 10.73 -1.18
N GLU A 64 3.37 11.30 -1.57
CA GLU A 64 2.45 11.94 -0.62
C GLU A 64 2.05 10.99 0.53
N GLY A 65 2.03 11.50 1.76
CA GLY A 65 1.63 10.74 2.95
C GLY A 65 2.77 10.05 3.72
N TYR A 66 4.00 10.06 3.16
CA TYR A 66 5.21 9.55 3.82
C TYR A 66 6.14 10.65 4.36
#